data_AF-A0AAN4FCV0-F1
#
_entry.id   AF-A0AAN4FCV0-F1
#
_cell.length_a   1.000
_cell.length_b   1.000
_cell.length_c   1.000
_cell.angle_alpha   90.00
_cell.angle_beta   90.00
_cell.angle_gamma   90.00
#
_symmetry.space_group_name_H-M   'P 1'
#
loop_
_entity.id
_entity.type
_entity.pdbx_description
1 polymer ?
#
loop_
_entity_poly.entity_id
_entity_poly.type
_entity_poly.pdbx_seq_one_letter_code
_entity_poly.pdbx_strand_id
1 'polypeptide(L)' 'LCSPGDVSQVWVLVLVNAGGEPFAVVQVQRRFAPEAVSHSLALAASLDAQGYSVSDIIHILMAEGGQA' A
#
# COMPACT_ATOMS: atom_id res chain seq x y z
N LEU A 1 0.93 5.01 5.69
CA LEU A 1 1.05 3.96 6.73
C LEU A 1 0.30 4.43 7.97
N CYS A 2 -0.66 3.64 8.45
CA CYS A 2 -1.49 3.91 9.61
C CYS A 2 -1.16 2.89 10.71
N SER A 3 -0.95 3.36 11.94
CA SER A 3 -0.65 2.50 13.10
C SER A 3 -1.92 1.91 13.72
N PRO A 4 -1.80 0.85 14.54
CA PRO A 4 -2.88 0.39 15.41
C PRO A 4 -3.35 1.48 16.38
N GLY A 5 -4.63 1.45 16.75
CA GLY A 5 -5.33 2.37 17.66
C GLY A 5 -6.83 2.07 17.69
N ASP A 6 -7.64 3.05 18.11
CA ASP A 6 -9.10 2.84 18.24
C ASP A 6 -9.80 2.49 16.93
N VAL A 7 -9.29 3.00 15.80
CA VAL A 7 -9.87 2.79 14.46
C VAL A 7 -9.44 1.45 13.84
N SER A 8 -8.21 1.01 14.09
CA SER A 8 -7.64 -0.20 13.49
C SER A 8 -6.79 -0.94 14.51
N GLN A 9 -6.97 -2.25 14.66
CA GLN A 9 -6.13 -3.08 15.54
C GLN A 9 -4.82 -3.53 14.85
N VAL A 10 -4.63 -3.16 13.58
CA VAL A 10 -3.52 -3.60 12.72
C VAL A 10 -2.86 -2.41 12.03
N TRP A 11 -1.63 -2.59 11.55
CA TRP A 11 -0.97 -1.65 10.66
C TRP A 11 -1.58 -1.75 9.28
N VAL A 12 -1.88 -0.60 8.68
CA VAL A 12 -2.50 -0.51 7.36
C VAL A 12 -1.67 0.38 6.46
N LEU A 13 -1.27 -0.14 5.30
CA LEU A 13 -0.69 0.66 4.23
C LEU A 13 -1.78 0.95 3.20
N VAL A 14 -2.05 2.24 2.99
CA VAL A 14 -3.04 2.71 2.01
C VAL A 14 -2.34 3.51 0.93
N LEU A 15 -2.83 3.37 -0.31
CA LEU A 15 -2.44 4.20 -1.44
C LEU A 15 -3.66 5.01 -1.87
N VAL A 16 -3.49 6.33 -1.96
CA VAL A 16 -4.54 7.28 -2.28
C VAL A 16 -4.04 8.20 -3.39
N ASN A 17 -4.78 8.26 -4.50
CA ASN A 17 -4.49 9.22 -5.56
C ASN A 17 -4.85 10.67 -5.14
N ALA A 18 -4.26 11.66 -5.82
CA ALA A 18 -4.44 13.09 -5.51
C ALA A 18 -5.88 13.64 -5.63
N GLY A 19 -6.84 12.85 -6.16
CA GLY A 19 -8.26 13.19 -6.20
C GLY A 19 -9.13 12.41 -5.22
N GLY A 20 -8.52 11.62 -4.33
CA GLY A 20 -9.22 10.67 -3.46
C GLY A 20 -9.49 9.31 -4.12
N GLU A 21 -9.46 9.23 -5.46
CA GLU A 21 -9.65 7.99 -6.23
C GLU A 21 -8.60 7.86 -7.36
N PRO A 22 -8.04 6.66 -7.60
CA PRO A 22 -8.31 5.42 -6.89
C PRO A 22 -7.71 5.38 -5.46
N PHE A 23 -8.38 4.65 -4.57
CA PHE A 23 -7.99 4.40 -3.18
C PHE A 23 -8.01 2.89 -2.88
N ALA A 24 -6.98 2.38 -2.20
CA ALA A 24 -7.00 1.01 -1.70
C ALA A 24 -6.11 0.80 -0.47
N VAL A 25 -6.49 -0.19 0.34
CA VAL A 25 -5.60 -0.82 1.31
C VAL A 25 -4.73 -1.81 0.54
N VAL A 26 -3.42 -1.55 0.48
CA VAL A 26 -2.48 -2.38 -0.28
C VAL A 26 -1.77 -3.41 0.59
N GLN A 27 -1.72 -3.20 1.91
CA GLN A 27 -1.08 -4.15 2.83
C GLN A 27 -1.65 -4.00 4.25
N VAL A 28 -1.80 -5.13 4.95
CA VAL A 28 -2.23 -5.17 6.36
C VAL A 28 -1.27 -6.04 7.17
N GLN A 29 -0.81 -5.53 8.32
CA GLN A 29 0.14 -6.26 9.18
C GLN A 29 -0.28 -6.22 10.65
N ARG A 30 -0.31 -7.37 11.33
CA ARG A 30 -0.63 -7.43 12.77
C ARG A 30 0.49 -6.87 13.65
N ARG A 31 1.73 -6.94 13.18
CA ARG A 31 2.93 -6.39 13.82
C ARG A 31 3.63 -5.48 12.83
N PHE A 32 4.35 -4.49 13.33
CA PHE A 32 5.12 -3.61 12.47
C PHE A 32 6.25 -4.38 11.77
N ALA A 33 6.21 -4.47 10.44
CA ALA A 33 7.28 -5.02 9.60
C ALA A 33 7.83 -3.91 8.68
N PRO A 34 8.86 -3.17 9.13
CA PRO A 34 9.38 -2.02 8.39
C PRO A 34 9.94 -2.40 7.03
N GLU A 35 10.61 -3.54 6.91
CA GLU A 35 11.18 -4.02 5.64
C GLU A 35 10.09 -4.28 4.59
N ALA A 36 8.97 -4.85 5.00
CA ALA A 36 7.85 -5.11 4.10
C ALA A 36 7.21 -3.79 3.62
N VAL A 37 7.05 -2.80 4.52
CA VAL A 37 6.57 -1.47 4.12
C VAL A 37 7.54 -0.77 3.17
N SER A 38 8.84 -0.80 3.47
CA SER A 38 9.88 -0.23 2.61
C SER A 38 9.92 -0.90 1.24
N HIS A 39 9.71 -2.22 1.18
CA HIS A 39 9.63 -2.97 -0.07
C HIS A 39 8.44 -2.52 -0.92
N SER A 40 7.23 -2.47 -0.35
CA SER A 40 6.04 -1.99 -1.07
C SER A 40 6.20 -0.55 -1.56
N LEU A 41 6.84 0.34 -0.79
CA LEU A 41 7.14 1.72 -1.21
C LEU A 41 8.15 1.77 -2.36
N ALA A 42 9.21 0.96 -2.30
CA ALA A 42 10.20 0.88 -3.37
C ALA A 42 9.57 0.33 -4.66
N LEU A 43 8.70 -0.67 -4.55
CA LEU A 43 7.95 -1.22 -5.67
C LEU A 43 7.03 -0.16 -6.28
N ALA A 44 6.24 0.55 -5.46
CA ALA A 44 5.37 1.63 -5.90
C ALA A 44 6.15 2.71 -6.68
N ALA A 45 7.28 3.17 -6.13
CA ALA A 45 8.13 4.16 -6.78
C ALA A 45 8.71 3.66 -8.11
N SER A 46 9.09 2.37 -8.18
CA SER A 46 9.59 1.77 -9.41
C SER A 46 8.52 1.66 -10.50
N LEU A 47 7.27 1.37 -10.13
CA LEU A 47 6.15 1.28 -11.07
C LEU A 47 5.71 2.66 -11.57
N ASP A 48 5.70 3.66 -10.67
CA ASP A 48 5.45 5.05 -11.03
C ASP A 48 6.51 5.58 -12.02
N ALA A 49 7.79 5.32 -11.77
CA ALA A 49 8.88 5.69 -12.69
C ALA A 49 8.80 4.97 -14.05
N GLN A 50 8.18 3.79 -14.10
CA GLN A 50 7.91 3.05 -15.33
C GLN A 50 6.65 3.56 -16.07
N GLY A 51 5.89 4.48 -15.48
CA GLY A 51 4.68 5.05 -16.08
C GLY A 51 3.43 4.19 -15.94
N TYR A 52 3.38 3.27 -14.96
CA TYR A 52 2.15 2.53 -14.66
C TYR A 52 1.07 3.48 -14.15
N SER A 53 -0.20 3.16 -14.46
CA SER A 53 -1.32 3.92 -13.91
C SER A 53 -1.44 3.67 -12.40
N VAL A 54 -1.97 4.64 -11.65
CA VAL A 54 -2.20 4.47 -10.20
C VAL A 54 -3.09 3.26 -9.89
N SER A 55 -4.05 2.94 -10.78
CA SER A 55 -4.90 1.75 -10.66
C SER A 55 -4.09 0.45 -10.77
N ASP A 56 -3.16 0.38 -11.73
CA ASP A 56 -2.30 -0.80 -11.91
C ASP A 56 -1.32 -0.94 -10.74
N ILE A 57 -0.75 0.17 -10.27
CA ILE A 57 0.12 0.19 -9.08
C ILE A 57 -0.63 -0.37 -7.87
N ILE A 58 -1.88 0.07 -7.65
CA ILE A 58 -2.74 -0.46 -6.58
C ILE A 58 -2.95 -1.96 -6.74
N HIS A 59 -3.32 -2.45 -7.93
CA HIS A 59 -3.52 -3.88 -8.15
C HIS A 59 -2.26 -4.71 -7.87
N ILE A 60 -1.10 -4.25 -8.30
CA ILE A 60 0.18 -4.94 -8.08
C ILE A 60 0.54 -4.95 -6.59
N LEU A 61 0.39 -3.81 -5.89
CA LEU A 61 0.70 -3.73 -4.47
C LEU A 61 -0.28 -4.53 -3.60
N MET A 62 -1.56 -4.62 -3.98
CA MET A 62 -2.51 -5.50 -3.30
C MET A 62 -2.10 -6.98 -3.43
N ALA A 63 -1.62 -7.39 -4.59
CA ALA A 63 -1.11 -8.75 -4.78
C ALA A 63 0.16 -9.01 -3.94
N GLU A 64 1.09 -8.04 -3.89
CA GLU A 64 2.32 -8.12 -3.08
C GLU A 64 2.02 -8.15 -1.57
N GLY A 65 1.11 -7.29 -1.11
CA GLY A 65 0.72 -7.18 0.29
C GLY A 65 -0.27 -8.25 0.77
N GLY A 66 -0.57 -9.26 -0.06
CA GLY A 66 -1.49 -10.36 0.28
C GLY A 66 -2.92 -9.93 0.51
N GLN A 67 -3.38 -8.91 -0.23
CA GLN A 67 -4.75 -8.40 -0.23
C GLN A 67 -5.60 -8.91 -1.42
N ALA A 68 -5.00 -9.71 -2.32
CA ALA A 68 -5.67 -10.34 -3.46
C ALA A 68 -6.47 -11.60 -3.09
#